data_AF-A4EAC4-F1
#
_entry.id   AF-A4EAC4-F1
#
_cell.length_a   1.000
_cell.length_b   1.000
_cell.length_c   1.000
_cell.angle_alpha   90.00
_cell.angle_beta   90.00
_cell.angle_gamma   90.00
#
_symmetry.space_group_name_H-M   'P 1'
#
loop_
_entity.id
_entity.type
_entity.pdbx_description
1 polymer ?
#
loop_
_entity_poly.entity_id
_entity_poly.type
_entity_poly.pdbx_seq_one_letter_code
_entity_poly.pdbx_strand_id
1 'polypeptide(L)'
;MWVGTNVRRVAHTVEFFFVGLFASVVVVCFSRRPWSVCSRCVPVLLFCAACSVGDQVHKIFVPGRHFDVIDLGFDAAGYVTAMLSVLLAAALVRHVTRPIGAHARR
;
A
#
# COMPACT_ATOMS: atom_id res chain seq x y z
N MET A 1 3.44 29.92 -1.99
CA MET A 1 4.00 28.72 -2.67
C MET A 1 4.09 27.49 -1.78
N TRP A 2 4.33 27.62 -0.47
CA TRP A 2 4.43 26.47 0.46
C TRP A 2 3.15 25.65 0.60
N VAL A 3 1.97 26.28 0.70
CA VAL A 3 0.69 25.57 0.90
C VAL A 3 0.37 24.63 -0.29
N GLY A 4 0.55 25.09 -1.53
CA GLY A 4 0.24 24.29 -2.72
C GLY A 4 1.10 23.04 -2.88
N THR A 5 2.39 23.10 -2.50
CA THR A 5 3.27 21.92 -2.54
C THR A 5 2.88 20.88 -1.48
N ASN A 6 2.50 21.32 -0.27
CA ASN A 6 2.04 20.42 0.78
C ASN A 6 0.69 19.79 0.46
N VAL A 7 -0.25 20.57 -0.09
CA VAL A 7 -1.56 20.04 -0.53
C VAL A 7 -1.38 18.97 -1.62
N ARG A 8 -0.49 19.20 -2.60
CA ARG A 8 -0.19 18.20 -3.62
C ARG A 8 0.38 16.92 -3.02
N ARG A 9 1.33 17.03 -2.09
CA ARG A 9 1.94 15.87 -1.41
C ARG A 9 0.91 15.04 -0.66
N VAL A 10 0.03 15.70 0.09
CA VAL A 10 -1.04 15.03 0.83
C VAL A 10 -2.04 14.36 -0.12
N ALA A 11 -2.44 15.04 -1.21
CA ALA A 11 -3.33 14.45 -2.21
C ALA A 11 -2.71 13.18 -2.82
N HIS A 12 -1.43 13.24 -3.18
CA HIS A 12 -0.71 12.10 -3.75
C HIS A 12 -0.58 10.93 -2.76
N THR A 13 -0.27 11.22 -1.49
CA THR A 13 -0.30 10.21 -0.42
C THR A 13 -1.67 9.53 -0.31
N VAL A 14 -2.76 10.31 -0.41
CA VAL A 14 -4.14 9.76 -0.36
C VAL A 14 -4.45 8.92 -1.60
N GLU A 15 -4.05 9.36 -2.78
CA GLU A 15 -4.21 8.61 -4.03
C GLU A 15 -3.48 7.26 -3.96
N PHE A 16 -2.20 7.27 -3.60
CA PHE A 16 -1.40 6.05 -3.44
C PHE A 16 -1.87 5.17 -2.29
N PHE A 17 -2.48 5.73 -1.25
CA PHE A 17 -3.16 4.95 -0.23
C PHE A 17 -4.30 4.11 -0.83
N PHE A 18 -5.16 4.68 -1.68
CA PHE A 18 -6.22 3.90 -2.32
C PHE A 18 -5.68 2.86 -3.31
N VAL A 19 -4.61 3.18 -4.05
CA VAL A 19 -3.93 2.20 -4.93
C VAL A 19 -3.38 1.03 -4.11
N GLY A 20 -2.67 1.33 -3.02
CA GLY A 20 -2.14 0.33 -2.09
C GLY A 20 -3.24 -0.51 -1.43
N LEU A 21 -4.37 0.12 -1.07
CA LEU A 21 -5.53 -0.54 -0.50
C LEU A 21 -6.11 -1.55 -1.49
N PHE A 22 -6.36 -1.11 -2.72
CA PHE A 22 -6.91 -1.96 -3.79
C PHE A 22 -5.98 -3.15 -4.07
N ALA A 23 -4.69 -2.89 -4.30
CA ALA A 23 -3.71 -3.95 -4.55
C ALA A 23 -3.63 -4.96 -3.39
N SER A 24 -3.65 -4.47 -2.14
CA SER A 24 -3.61 -5.32 -0.94
C SER A 24 -4.87 -6.18 -0.80
N VAL A 25 -6.05 -5.61 -1.03
CA VAL A 25 -7.33 -6.35 -1.00
C VAL A 25 -7.33 -7.43 -2.08
N VAL A 26 -6.93 -7.11 -3.30
CA VAL A 26 -6.83 -8.09 -4.40
C VAL A 26 -5.91 -9.24 -3.99
N VAL A 27 -4.71 -8.95 -3.47
CA VAL A 27 -3.79 -10.01 -3.05
C VAL A 27 -4.37 -10.86 -1.92
N VAL A 28 -5.04 -10.27 -0.93
CA VAL A 28 -5.65 -11.03 0.18
C VAL A 28 -6.83 -11.88 -0.29
N CYS A 29 -7.70 -11.36 -1.16
CA CYS A 29 -8.88 -12.07 -1.66
C CYS A 29 -8.53 -13.18 -2.66
N PHE A 30 -7.55 -12.97 -3.54
CA PHE A 30 -7.18 -13.95 -4.57
C PHE A 30 -6.11 -14.95 -4.11
N SER A 31 -5.41 -14.70 -3.00
CA SER A 31 -4.47 -15.65 -2.42
C SER A 31 -5.20 -16.86 -1.80
N ARG A 32 -5.57 -17.84 -2.64
CA ARG A 32 -6.20 -19.10 -2.21
C ARG A 32 -5.29 -20.00 -1.35
N ARG A 33 -3.97 -19.75 -1.38
CA ARG A 33 -2.98 -20.52 -0.62
C ARG A 33 -2.47 -19.68 0.56
N PRO A 34 -2.11 -20.28 1.71
CA PRO A 34 -1.54 -19.54 2.84
C PRO A 34 -0.11 -19.10 2.52
N TRP A 35 0.01 -18.05 1.71
CA TRP A 35 1.28 -17.38 1.47
C TRP A 35 1.72 -16.71 2.76
N SER A 36 3.02 -16.75 3.04
CA SER A 36 3.61 -15.94 4.12
C SER A 36 3.25 -14.47 3.89
N VAL A 37 3.07 -13.71 4.97
CA VAL A 37 2.75 -12.27 4.91
C VAL A 37 3.75 -11.54 4.02
N CYS A 38 5.05 -11.85 4.15
CA CYS A 38 6.10 -11.27 3.31
C CYS A 38 5.84 -11.49 1.82
N SER A 39 5.41 -12.71 1.45
CA SER A 39 5.17 -13.07 0.06
C SER A 39 3.94 -12.37 -0.54
N ARG A 40 2.97 -11.97 0.31
CA ARG A 40 1.84 -11.12 -0.10
C ARG A 40 2.24 -9.65 -0.25
N CYS A 41 3.18 -9.18 0.56
CA CYS A 41 3.67 -7.79 0.48
C CYS A 41 4.45 -7.53 -0.81
N VAL A 42 5.26 -8.48 -1.30
CA VAL A 42 6.09 -8.30 -2.49
C VAL A 42 5.31 -7.81 -3.72
N PRO A 43 4.25 -8.48 -4.20
CA PRO A 43 3.52 -8.03 -5.39
C PRO A 43 2.83 -6.67 -5.18
N VAL A 44 2.30 -6.40 -3.98
CA VAL A 44 1.66 -5.11 -3.65
C VAL A 44 2.69 -3.99 -3.72
N LEU A 45 3.84 -4.16 -3.05
CA LEU A 45 4.90 -3.15 -3.01
C LEU A 45 5.50 -2.92 -4.39
N LEU A 46 5.73 -3.98 -5.18
CA LEU A 46 6.25 -3.84 -6.54
C LEU A 46 5.27 -3.07 -7.44
N PHE A 47 3.98 -3.39 -7.38
CA PHE A 47 2.96 -2.69 -8.17
C PHE A 47 2.88 -1.22 -7.77
N CYS A 48 2.77 -0.91 -6.47
CA CYS A 48 2.64 0.46 -6.01
C CYS A 48 3.90 1.30 -6.26
N ALA A 49 5.08 0.70 -6.08
CA ALA A 49 6.35 1.34 -6.39
C ALA A 49 6.48 1.63 -7.90
N ALA A 50 6.07 0.70 -8.77
CA ALA A 50 6.06 0.94 -10.21
C ALA A 50 5.12 2.09 -10.59
N CYS A 51 3.93 2.17 -9.99
CA CYS A 51 3.01 3.28 -10.20
C CYS A 51 3.58 4.63 -9.72
N SER A 52 4.19 4.68 -8.53
CA SER A 52 4.78 5.91 -7.97
C SER A 52 6.02 6.36 -8.74
N VAL A 53 6.89 5.45 -9.14
CA VAL A 53 8.01 5.76 -10.04
C VAL A 53 7.51 6.25 -11.39
N GLY A 54 6.48 5.60 -11.95
CA GLY A 54 5.86 6.01 -13.21
C GLY A 54 5.29 7.42 -13.16
N ASP A 55 4.61 7.79 -12.08
CA ASP A 55 4.11 9.16 -11.88
C ASP A 55 5.26 10.18 -11.89
N GLN A 56 6.35 9.91 -11.16
CA GLN A 56 7.47 10.82 -11.13
C GLN A 56 8.25 10.88 -12.43
N VAL A 57 8.34 9.77 -13.16
CA VAL A 57 8.94 9.75 -14.49
C VAL A 57 8.08 10.54 -15.48
N HIS A 58 6.75 10.44 -15.43
CA HIS A 58 5.86 11.30 -16.21
C HIS A 58 6.07 12.78 -15.91
N LYS A 59 6.36 13.12 -14.65
CA LYS A 59 6.65 14.48 -14.22
C LYS A 59 7.93 15.06 -14.85
N ILE A 60 8.90 14.22 -15.25
CA ILE A 60 10.14 14.64 -15.95
C ILE A 60 9.85 15.07 -17.39
N PHE A 61 8.84 14.48 -18.04
CA PHE A 61 8.46 14.84 -19.42
C PHE A 61 7.75 16.20 -19.50
N VAL A 62 7.27 16.75 -18.37
CA VAL A 62 6.70 18.09 -18.33
C VAL A 62 7.83 19.11 -18.08
N PRO A 63 8.13 20.00 -19.04
CA PRO A 63 9.24 20.94 -18.91
C PRO A 63 9.07 21.83 -17.66
N GLY A 64 10.14 21.95 -16.87
CA GLY A 64 10.17 22.74 -15.63
C GLY A 64 9.86 21.98 -14.34
N ARG A 65 9.73 20.64 -14.39
CA ARG A 65 9.56 19.79 -13.21
C ARG A 65 10.70 18.78 -13.08
N HIS A 66 11.24 18.66 -11.87
CA HIS A 66 12.31 17.71 -11.53
C HIS A 66 11.76 16.53 -10.72
N PHE A 67 12.47 15.40 -10.77
CA PHE A 67 12.23 14.25 -9.91
C PHE A 67 12.37 14.67 -8.44
N ASP A 68 11.34 14.45 -7.63
CA ASP A 68 11.32 14.82 -6.21
C ASP A 68 11.26 13.56 -5.36
N VAL A 69 12.41 13.15 -4.83
CA VAL A 69 12.54 11.98 -3.96
C VAL A 69 11.66 12.10 -2.71
N ILE A 70 11.38 13.33 -2.25
CA ILE A 70 10.50 13.54 -1.10
C ILE A 70 9.06 13.20 -1.47
N ASP A 71 8.59 13.61 -2.66
CA ASP A 71 7.27 13.19 -3.16
C ASP A 71 7.19 11.64 -3.24
N LEU A 72 8.30 10.96 -3.56
CA LEU A 72 8.35 9.48 -3.65
C LEU A 72 8.15 8.84 -2.28
N GLY A 73 8.76 9.42 -1.25
CA GLY A 73 8.60 8.97 0.12
C GLY A 73 7.17 9.12 0.63
N PHE A 74 6.49 10.21 0.25
CA PHE A 74 5.08 10.45 0.62
C PHE A 74 4.12 9.48 -0.08
N ASP A 75 4.38 9.14 -1.33
CA ASP A 75 3.65 8.11 -2.06
C ASP A 75 3.83 6.74 -1.39
N ALA A 76 5.10 6.42 -1.04
CA ALA A 76 5.46 5.20 -0.33
C ALA A 76 4.79 5.06 1.02
N ALA A 77 4.71 6.14 1.79
CA ALA A 77 3.97 6.15 3.04
C ALA A 77 2.49 5.78 2.81
N GLY A 78 1.86 6.35 1.77
CA GLY A 78 0.46 6.08 1.42
C GLY A 78 0.18 4.60 1.19
N TYR A 79 0.89 3.98 0.23
CA TYR A 79 0.62 2.58 -0.11
C TYR A 79 1.10 1.58 0.97
N VAL A 80 2.14 1.89 1.73
CA VAL A 80 2.60 1.05 2.86
C VAL A 80 1.57 1.07 3.99
N THR A 81 1.06 2.25 4.37
CA THR A 81 0.03 2.36 5.40
C THR A 81 -1.25 1.62 4.99
N ALA A 82 -1.64 1.70 3.73
CA ALA A 82 -2.78 0.95 3.20
C ALA A 82 -2.58 -0.57 3.26
N MET A 83 -1.38 -1.05 2.93
CA MET A 83 -1.06 -2.47 3.03
C MET A 83 -1.11 -2.98 4.49
N LEU A 84 -0.54 -2.21 5.42
CA LEU A 84 -0.56 -2.55 6.85
C LEU A 84 -1.98 -2.58 7.42
N SER A 85 -2.85 -1.65 7.02
CA SER A 85 -4.25 -1.64 7.49
C SER A 85 -5.03 -2.87 7.02
N VAL A 86 -4.84 -3.31 5.78
CA VAL A 86 -5.46 -4.53 5.24
C VAL A 86 -4.95 -5.77 5.93
N LEU A 87 -3.63 -5.88 6.16
CA LEU A 87 -3.04 -7.01 6.87
C LEU A 87 -3.54 -7.08 8.32
N LEU A 88 -3.64 -5.93 9.00
CA LEU A 88 -4.18 -5.84 10.35
C LEU A 88 -5.64 -6.27 10.39
N ALA A 89 -6.47 -5.74 9.48
CA ALA A 89 -7.87 -6.13 9.37
C ALA A 89 -8.03 -7.65 9.12
N ALA A 90 -7.24 -8.21 8.22
CA ALA A 90 -7.24 -9.65 7.97
C ALA A 90 -6.80 -10.46 9.21
N ALA A 91 -5.80 -9.97 9.96
CA ALA A 91 -5.36 -10.61 11.20
C ALA A 91 -6.46 -10.57 12.28
N LEU A 92 -7.14 -9.43 12.44
CA LEU A 92 -8.25 -9.25 13.37
C LEU A 92 -9.44 -10.16 13.02
N VAL A 93 -9.83 -10.20 11.74
CA VAL A 93 -10.89 -11.10 11.27
C VAL A 93 -10.53 -12.56 11.58
N ARG A 94 -9.28 -12.98 11.34
CA ARG A 94 -8.82 -14.33 11.69
C ARG A 94 -8.78 -14.57 13.20
N HIS A 95 -8.48 -13.55 14.00
CA HIS A 95 -8.48 -13.66 15.45
C HIS A 95 -9.90 -13.84 16.00
N VAL A 96 -10.88 -13.10 15.47
CA VAL A 96 -12.30 -13.18 15.89
C VAL A 96 -12.96 -14.47 15.38
N THR A 97 -12.62 -14.92 14.18
CA THR A 97 -13.20 -16.13 13.56
C THR A 97 -12.49 -17.42 13.96
N ARG A 98 -11.41 -17.36 14.74
CA ARG A 98 -10.77 -18.56 15.30
C ARG A 98 -11.77 -19.24 16.24
N PRO A 99 -12.19 -20.49 15.97
CA PRO A 99 -13.05 -21.20 16.88
C PRO A 99 -12.32 -21.39 18.20
N ILE A 100 -12.96 -20.99 19.30
CA ILE A 100 -12.48 -21.11 20.70
C ILE A 100 -12.12 -22.57 21.08
N GLY A 101 -12.49 -23.57 20.26
CA GLY A 101 -12.34 -25.01 20.54
C GLY A 101 -10.98 -25.67 20.26
N ALA A 102 -9.95 -24.96 19.79
CA ALA A 102 -8.66 -25.62 19.45
C ALA A 102 -7.76 -25.93 20.66
N HIS A 103 -8.15 -25.55 21.89
CA HIS A 103 -7.41 -25.89 23.11
C HIS A 103 -7.81 -27.24 23.75
N ALA A 104 -8.85 -27.93 23.25
CA ALA A 104 -9.35 -29.17 23.85
C ALA A 104 -8.77 -30.46 23.24
N ARG A 105 -7.67 -30.41 22.48
CA ARG A 105 -7.05 -31.61 21.90
C ARG A 105 -5.52 -31.52 21.92
N ARG A 106 -4.95 -31.45 23.11
CA ARG A 106 -3.60 -31.95 23.41
C ARG A 106 -3.69 -32.84 24.64
#